data_AF-A0A820VFS5-F1
#
_entry.id   AF-A0A820VFS5-F1
#
_cell.length_a   1.000
_cell.length_b   1.000
_cell.length_c   1.000
_cell.angle_alpha   90.00
_cell.angle_beta   90.00
_cell.angle_gamma   90.00
#
_symmetry.space_group_name_H-M   'P 1'
#
loop_
_entity.id
_entity.type
_entity.pdbx_description
1 polymer ?
#
loop_
_entity_poly.entity_id
_entity_poly.type
_entity_poly.pdbx_seq_one_letter_code
_entity_poly.pdbx_strand_id
1 'polypeptide(L)'
;MHDYRVCLANGVINKDTGSVVCPIDAQCRLTDEIKNFQEQDVKYADKTIIKYLKETKRLVHQSVLKHSYPFCWKIDTLLIYRAIPSWFFVNDDGYKIVCVGSIEALKQLSGVSVDDIHRKIVDEITLPSRLGKDLLLRVSEVFECWFESGSKLYALVQYPFDGHRTFIDIFPADFIAEGIDQTRGCKLWRKNVKKGKTNILIQEIFENNGTVALRCFVLPWYNAIRLLIQSCDQLKTHKKVYFIYDDKLLYLSMSSNTNIMDTWIVSYRQTLLDFVKQEMDDKIFFSSIAN
;
A
#
# COMPACT_ATOMS: atom_id res chain seq x y z
N MET A 1 13.13 -20.14 3.28
CA MET A 1 11.98 -20.73 2.54
C MET A 1 12.40 -21.82 1.56
N HIS A 2 13.57 -21.73 0.91
CA HIS A 2 14.09 -22.84 0.11
C HIS A 2 14.51 -24.01 1.02
N ASP A 3 15.28 -23.74 2.08
CA ASP A 3 15.75 -24.77 3.02
C ASP A 3 14.60 -25.57 3.64
N TYR A 4 13.57 -24.89 4.15
CA TYR A 4 12.37 -25.56 4.69
C TYR A 4 11.72 -26.50 3.66
N ARG A 5 11.58 -26.08 2.40
CA ARG A 5 11.00 -26.92 1.34
C ARG A 5 11.87 -28.14 1.03
N VAL A 6 13.19 -27.96 0.98
CA VAL A 6 14.15 -29.04 0.71
C VAL A 6 14.18 -30.03 1.88
N CYS A 7 14.25 -29.54 3.12
CA CYS A 7 14.20 -30.38 4.32
C CYS A 7 12.90 -31.20 4.41
N LEU A 8 11.76 -30.58 4.08
CA LEU A 8 10.47 -31.26 4.01
C LEU A 8 10.45 -32.35 2.92
N ALA A 9 10.95 -32.05 1.72
CA ALA A 9 11.00 -33.00 0.62
C ALA A 9 11.89 -34.23 0.90
N ASN A 10 12.90 -34.06 1.76
CA ASN A 10 13.84 -35.12 2.15
C ASN A 10 13.51 -35.76 3.51
N GLY A 11 12.36 -35.46 4.11
CA GLY A 11 11.92 -36.07 5.37
C GLY A 11 12.73 -35.67 6.61
N VAL A 12 13.50 -34.58 6.55
CA VAL A 12 14.23 -34.02 7.71
C VAL A 12 13.25 -33.34 8.68
N ILE A 13 12.16 -32.79 8.15
CA ILE A 13 11.09 -32.14 8.91
C ILE A 13 9.77 -32.75 8.45
N ASN A 14 8.92 -33.16 9.38
CA ASN A 14 7.56 -33.63 9.08
C ASN A 14 6.54 -32.53 9.41
N LYS A 15 5.47 -32.43 8.63
CA LYS A 15 4.39 -31.46 8.90
C LYS A 15 3.65 -31.77 10.20
N ASP A 16 3.54 -33.05 10.53
CA ASP A 16 2.69 -33.52 11.64
C ASP A 16 3.37 -33.44 13.00
N THR A 17 4.71 -33.50 13.05
CA THR A 17 5.46 -33.44 14.32
C THR A 17 5.74 -32.03 14.80
N GLY A 18 5.54 -31.00 13.96
CA GLY A 18 5.75 -29.59 14.30
C GLY A 18 7.19 -29.20 14.69
N SER A 19 8.14 -30.14 14.67
CA SER A 19 9.50 -29.96 15.17
C SER A 19 10.40 -29.27 14.13
N VAL A 20 10.20 -27.97 13.94
CA VAL A 20 11.15 -27.15 13.20
C VAL A 20 12.25 -26.70 14.15
N VAL A 21 13.50 -27.05 13.85
CA VAL A 21 14.66 -26.61 14.63
C VAL A 21 14.77 -25.08 14.49
N CYS A 22 14.57 -24.37 15.59
CA CYS A 22 14.58 -22.91 15.63
C CYS A 22 15.16 -22.42 16.97
N PRO A 23 16.50 -22.44 17.13
CA PRO A 23 17.15 -22.13 18.40
C PRO A 23 17.31 -20.61 18.61
N ILE A 24 16.26 -19.84 18.29
CA ILE A 24 16.24 -18.37 18.33
C ILE A 24 14.94 -17.91 18.99
N ASP A 25 15.05 -17.06 20.02
CA ASP A 25 13.91 -16.48 20.73
C ASP A 25 13.23 -15.33 19.93
N ALA A 26 12.20 -14.71 20.52
CA ALA A 26 11.47 -13.61 19.86
C ALA A 26 12.27 -12.30 19.76
N GLN A 27 13.36 -12.20 20.53
CA GLN A 27 14.28 -11.06 20.58
C GLN A 27 15.53 -11.31 19.71
N CYS A 28 15.54 -12.36 18.89
CA CYS A 28 16.67 -12.76 18.05
C CYS A 28 17.93 -13.18 18.83
N ARG A 29 17.76 -13.75 20.02
CA ARG A 29 18.84 -14.33 20.84
C ARG A 29 18.81 -15.85 20.80
N LEU A 30 19.98 -16.46 20.93
CA LEU A 30 20.14 -17.91 20.91
C LEU A 30 19.56 -18.53 22.20
N THR A 31 18.77 -19.57 22.03
CA THR A 31 18.12 -20.30 23.13
C THR A 31 19.08 -21.27 23.82
N ASP A 32 18.65 -21.82 24.96
CA ASP A 32 19.39 -22.74 25.83
C ASP A 32 19.82 -24.04 25.14
N GLU A 33 19.18 -24.39 24.03
CA GLU A 33 19.59 -25.49 23.13
C GLU A 33 21.05 -25.32 22.68
N ILE A 34 21.53 -24.09 22.55
CA ILE A 34 22.91 -23.75 22.18
C ILE A 34 23.64 -23.20 23.41
N LYS A 35 24.00 -24.11 24.33
CA LYS A 35 24.65 -23.79 25.61
C LYS A 35 25.89 -22.90 25.49
N ASN A 36 26.67 -23.05 24.42
CA ASN A 36 27.92 -22.32 24.23
C ASN A 36 27.72 -20.82 23.92
N PHE A 37 26.54 -20.41 23.46
CA PHE A 37 26.27 -19.06 22.95
C PHE A 37 24.91 -18.51 23.43
N GLN A 38 24.38 -19.07 24.52
CA GLN A 38 23.08 -18.70 25.10
C GLN A 38 22.96 -17.19 25.33
N GLU A 39 21.77 -16.64 25.09
CA GLU A 39 21.41 -15.22 25.25
C GLU A 39 22.17 -14.22 24.35
N GLN A 40 23.13 -14.67 23.54
CA GLN A 40 23.77 -13.79 22.55
C GLN A 40 22.81 -13.53 21.39
N ASP A 41 22.77 -12.27 20.93
CA ASP A 41 22.09 -11.93 19.69
C ASP A 41 22.73 -12.67 18.51
N VAL A 42 21.90 -13.20 17.62
CA VAL A 42 22.29 -14.08 16.52
C VAL A 42 23.38 -13.47 15.64
N LYS A 43 23.39 -12.15 15.41
CA LYS A 43 24.41 -11.49 14.57
C LYS A 43 25.68 -11.19 15.34
N TYR A 44 25.57 -10.83 16.62
CA TYR A 44 26.76 -10.61 17.45
C TYR A 44 27.48 -11.93 17.79
N ALA A 45 26.75 -13.05 17.83
CA ALA A 45 27.28 -14.38 18.07
C ALA A 45 28.22 -14.88 16.97
N ASP A 46 28.12 -14.37 15.73
CA ASP A 46 28.95 -14.80 14.59
C ASP A 46 30.46 -14.77 14.92
N LYS A 47 30.92 -13.72 15.60
CA LYS A 47 32.34 -13.59 15.99
C LYS A 47 32.78 -14.68 16.96
N THR A 48 31.93 -14.98 17.95
CA THR A 48 32.18 -16.00 18.98
C THR A 48 32.15 -17.41 18.36
N ILE A 49 31.20 -17.66 17.45
CA ILE A 49 31.07 -18.92 16.72
C ILE A 49 32.29 -19.16 15.84
N ILE A 50 32.76 -18.14 15.10
CA ILE A 50 33.98 -18.25 14.29
C ILE A 50 35.19 -18.59 15.16
N LYS A 51 35.34 -17.95 16.32
CA LYS A 51 36.44 -18.24 17.26
C LYS A 51 36.39 -19.70 17.73
N TYR A 52 35.22 -20.18 18.13
CA TYR A 52 35.02 -21.57 18.56
C TYR A 52 35.31 -22.59 17.45
N LEU A 53 34.92 -22.30 16.20
CA LEU A 53 35.20 -23.17 15.05
C LEU A 53 36.70 -23.23 14.71
N LYS A 54 37.44 -22.14 14.93
CA LYS A 54 38.92 -22.12 14.81
C LYS A 54 39.57 -23.00 15.87
N GLU A 55 39.16 -22.84 17.14
CA GLU A 55 39.70 -23.61 18.27
C GLU A 55 39.42 -25.11 18.11
N THR A 56 38.23 -25.47 17.63
CA THR A 56 37.86 -26.88 17.37
C THR A 56 38.41 -27.44 16.05
N LYS A 57 39.20 -26.66 15.30
CA LYS A 57 39.77 -27.05 13.98
C LYS A 57 38.73 -27.51 12.96
N ARG A 58 37.51 -26.98 13.03
CA ARG A 58 36.40 -27.27 12.09
C ARG A 58 36.18 -26.18 11.05
N LEU A 59 36.88 -25.06 11.15
CA LEU A 59 36.81 -23.98 10.16
C LEU A 59 37.72 -24.29 8.95
N VAL A 60 37.12 -24.50 7.78
CA VAL A 60 37.84 -24.78 6.53
C VAL A 60 38.27 -23.50 5.81
N HIS A 61 37.38 -22.52 5.70
CA HIS A 61 37.63 -21.26 4.98
C HIS A 61 36.87 -20.09 5.62
N GLN A 62 37.48 -18.91 5.66
CA GLN A 62 36.86 -17.68 6.14
C GLN A 62 37.15 -16.54 5.16
N SER A 63 36.11 -15.93 4.62
CA SER A 63 36.19 -14.75 3.74
C SER A 63 34.99 -13.82 3.97
N VAL A 64 35.06 -12.60 3.42
CA VAL A 64 33.99 -11.60 3.48
C VAL A 64 33.35 -11.51 2.10
N LEU A 65 32.03 -11.61 2.04
CA LEU A 65 31.25 -11.54 0.80
C LEU A 65 30.34 -10.31 0.83
N LYS A 66 30.35 -9.52 -0.26
CA LYS A 66 29.37 -8.46 -0.47
C LYS A 66 28.12 -9.04 -1.13
N HIS A 67 26.98 -8.93 -0.47
CA HIS A 67 25.71 -9.38 -1.00
C HIS A 67 24.56 -8.49 -0.53
N SER A 68 23.40 -8.63 -1.17
CA SER A 68 22.17 -7.99 -0.72
C SER A 68 21.59 -8.75 0.48
N TYR A 69 21.17 -8.02 1.51
CA TYR A 69 20.54 -8.56 2.70
C TYR A 69 19.21 -7.84 2.96
N PRO A 70 18.15 -8.54 3.40
CA PRO A 70 16.86 -7.91 3.66
C PRO A 70 16.87 -7.08 4.95
N PHE A 71 16.34 -5.86 4.86
CA PHE A 71 16.14 -4.96 5.99
C PHE A 71 14.65 -4.71 6.21
N CYS A 72 14.29 -4.37 7.44
CA CYS A 72 12.96 -3.93 7.78
C CYS A 72 12.69 -2.59 7.11
N TRP A 73 11.65 -2.53 6.28
CA TRP A 73 11.28 -1.34 5.49
C TRP A 73 10.90 -0.11 6.33
N LYS A 74 10.65 -0.28 7.63
CA LYS A 74 10.19 0.78 8.53
C LYS A 74 11.29 1.35 9.44
N ILE A 75 12.17 0.49 9.92
CA ILE A 75 13.16 0.83 10.97
C ILE A 75 14.60 0.50 10.57
N ASP A 76 14.83 0.04 9.34
CA ASP A 76 16.14 -0.30 8.78
C ASP A 76 16.97 -1.30 9.61
N THR A 77 16.30 -2.15 10.39
CA THR A 77 16.94 -3.24 11.12
C THR A 77 17.08 -4.48 10.26
N LEU A 78 18.12 -5.28 10.48
CA LEU A 78 18.34 -6.54 9.76
C LEU A 78 17.19 -7.53 10.00
N LEU A 79 16.67 -8.13 8.92
CA LEU A 79 15.66 -9.19 9.03
C LEU A 79 16.32 -10.56 9.20
N ILE A 80 15.74 -11.39 10.06
CA ILE A 80 16.16 -12.77 10.28
C ILE A 80 14.96 -13.67 10.01
N TYR A 81 15.17 -14.73 9.23
CA TYR A 81 14.13 -15.72 8.99
C TYR A 81 14.04 -16.64 10.19
N ARG A 82 12.85 -16.69 10.80
CA ARG A 82 12.54 -17.53 11.96
C ARG A 82 11.24 -18.28 11.70
N ALA A 83 11.16 -19.53 12.16
CA ALA A 83 9.90 -20.26 12.17
C ALA A 83 9.04 -19.70 13.32
N ILE A 84 7.90 -19.12 12.97
CA ILE A 84 6.93 -18.60 13.93
C ILE A 84 5.57 -19.23 13.62
N PRO A 85 4.76 -19.55 14.63
CA PRO A 85 3.36 -19.83 14.38
C PRO A 85 2.74 -18.58 13.74
N SER A 86 2.00 -18.75 12.67
CA SER A 86 1.34 -17.66 11.96
C SER A 86 0.05 -18.14 11.36
N TRP A 87 -0.92 -17.26 11.30
CA TRP A 87 -2.23 -17.53 10.75
C TRP A 87 -2.20 -17.38 9.23
N PHE A 88 -2.52 -18.47 8.53
CA PHE A 88 -2.73 -18.47 7.10
C PHE A 88 -4.18 -18.87 6.82
N PHE A 89 -4.84 -18.17 5.89
CA PHE A 89 -6.14 -18.60 5.39
C PHE A 89 -5.94 -19.85 4.54
N VAL A 90 -6.21 -21.02 5.12
CA VAL A 90 -6.26 -22.29 4.41
C VAL A 90 -7.72 -22.73 4.42
N ASN A 91 -8.29 -22.93 3.24
CA ASN A 91 -9.54 -23.70 3.12
C ASN A 91 -9.18 -25.15 3.40
N ASP A 92 -9.58 -25.61 4.58
CA ASP A 92 -10.03 -26.96 4.95
C ASP A 92 -9.47 -27.44 6.31
N ASP A 93 -10.43 -27.50 7.24
CA ASP A 93 -10.74 -28.53 8.23
C ASP A 93 -9.66 -29.08 9.18
N GLY A 94 -9.76 -28.64 10.44
CA GLY A 94 -9.15 -29.34 11.57
C GLY A 94 -9.26 -28.63 12.93
N TYR A 95 -9.50 -27.31 12.94
CA TYR A 95 -9.55 -26.51 14.16
C TYR A 95 -10.95 -25.93 14.42
N LYS A 96 -11.39 -25.91 15.68
CA LYS A 96 -12.61 -25.22 16.13
C LYS A 96 -12.41 -23.70 16.08
N ILE A 97 -12.42 -23.14 14.88
CA ILE A 97 -12.27 -21.69 14.65
C ILE A 97 -13.67 -21.10 14.47
N VAL A 98 -14.01 -20.13 15.32
CA VAL A 98 -15.21 -19.32 15.14
C VAL A 98 -14.78 -17.98 14.53
N CYS A 99 -15.12 -17.77 13.27
CA CYS A 99 -14.91 -16.48 12.61
C CYS A 99 -16.14 -15.60 12.81
N VAL A 100 -15.95 -14.46 13.48
CA VAL A 100 -17.02 -13.48 13.72
C VAL A 100 -16.92 -12.40 12.64
N GLY A 101 -17.98 -12.28 11.82
CA GLY A 101 -17.99 -11.39 10.65
C GLY A 101 -18.63 -10.01 10.85
N SER A 102 -19.32 -9.77 11.96
CA SER A 102 -19.93 -8.46 12.27
C SER A 102 -20.05 -8.21 13.77
N ILE A 103 -20.27 -6.95 14.15
CA ILE A 103 -20.50 -6.54 15.54
C ILE A 103 -21.79 -7.14 16.08
N GLU A 104 -22.85 -7.24 15.26
CA GLU A 104 -24.10 -7.89 15.64
C GLU A 104 -23.90 -9.38 15.91
N ALA A 105 -23.11 -10.06 15.07
CA ALA A 105 -22.78 -11.47 15.28
C ALA A 105 -21.97 -11.66 16.57
N LEU A 106 -21.04 -10.75 16.87
CA LEU A 106 -20.30 -10.77 18.14
C LEU A 106 -21.25 -10.64 19.33
N LYS A 107 -22.17 -9.67 19.29
CA LYS A 107 -23.18 -9.43 20.32
C LYS A 107 -24.10 -10.63 20.54
N GLN A 108 -24.51 -11.31 19.47
CA GLN A 108 -25.34 -12.51 19.57
C GLN A 108 -24.61 -13.68 20.21
N LEU A 109 -23.29 -13.81 19.99
CA LEU A 109 -22.48 -14.90 20.51
C LEU A 109 -21.99 -14.65 21.94
N SER A 110 -21.61 -13.42 22.27
CA SER A 110 -21.04 -13.05 23.58
C SER A 110 -22.08 -12.53 24.57
N GLY A 111 -23.21 -12.00 24.08
CA GLY A 111 -24.17 -11.25 24.89
C GLY A 111 -23.73 -9.81 25.22
N VAL A 112 -22.53 -9.39 24.80
CA VAL A 112 -21.96 -8.07 25.08
C VAL A 112 -22.13 -7.16 23.87
N SER A 113 -22.71 -5.97 24.08
CA SER A 113 -22.79 -4.92 23.05
C SER A 113 -21.50 -4.09 23.09
N VAL A 114 -20.87 -3.89 21.93
CA VAL A 114 -19.59 -3.21 21.81
C VAL A 114 -19.65 -2.25 20.63
N ASP A 115 -19.23 -0.99 20.84
CA ASP A 115 -19.15 0.02 19.79
C ASP A 115 -17.73 0.17 19.21
N ASP A 116 -16.71 -0.19 20.01
CA ASP A 116 -15.30 -0.12 19.63
C ASP A 116 -14.64 -1.51 19.66
N ILE A 117 -14.15 -1.95 18.50
CA ILE A 117 -13.55 -3.28 18.29
C ILE A 117 -12.01 -3.30 18.45
N HIS A 118 -11.40 -2.25 18.97
CA HIS A 118 -9.96 -2.27 19.25
C HIS A 118 -9.62 -3.27 20.36
N ARG A 119 -8.41 -3.84 20.26
CA ARG A 119 -7.89 -4.91 21.14
C ARG A 119 -8.15 -4.74 22.63
N LYS A 120 -7.99 -3.51 23.14
CA LYS A 120 -8.17 -3.19 24.56
C LYS A 120 -9.55 -3.61 25.10
N ILE A 121 -10.55 -3.68 24.22
CA ILE A 121 -11.93 -4.00 24.56
C ILE A 121 -12.21 -5.46 24.16
N VAL A 122 -11.86 -5.85 22.94
CA VAL A 122 -12.22 -7.17 22.40
C VAL A 122 -11.38 -8.33 22.93
N ASP A 123 -10.18 -8.07 23.48
CA ASP A 123 -9.33 -9.12 24.08
C ASP A 123 -9.97 -9.71 25.36
N GLU A 124 -10.85 -8.97 26.05
CA GLU A 124 -11.52 -9.43 27.29
C GLU A 124 -12.80 -10.24 27.01
N ILE A 125 -13.31 -10.23 25.78
CA ILE A 125 -14.57 -10.87 25.41
C ILE A 125 -14.33 -12.36 25.20
N THR A 126 -15.13 -13.18 25.88
CA THR A 126 -15.08 -14.64 25.75
C THR A 126 -16.35 -15.16 25.10
N LEU A 127 -16.24 -16.23 24.32
CA LEU A 127 -17.40 -16.88 23.69
C LEU A 127 -17.62 -18.28 24.26
N PRO A 128 -18.88 -18.68 24.55
CA PRO A 128 -19.17 -20.04 24.95
C PRO A 128 -19.00 -21.00 23.77
N SER A 129 -18.33 -22.13 24.00
CA SER A 129 -18.21 -23.18 22.99
C SER A 129 -19.55 -23.86 22.74
N ARG A 130 -19.99 -23.95 21.48
CA ARG A 130 -21.26 -24.62 21.09
C ARG A 130 -21.26 -26.14 21.33
N LEU A 131 -20.10 -26.75 21.53
CA LEU A 131 -19.91 -28.21 21.59
C LEU A 131 -19.11 -28.67 22.83
N GLY A 132 -18.84 -27.80 23.81
CA GLY A 132 -18.04 -28.14 25.00
C GLY A 132 -18.11 -27.09 26.11
N LYS A 133 -17.53 -27.39 27.28
CA LYS A 133 -17.51 -26.51 28.47
C LYS A 133 -16.47 -25.39 28.43
N ASP A 134 -15.62 -25.35 27.42
CA ASP A 134 -14.48 -24.42 27.37
C ASP A 134 -14.86 -23.07 26.75
N LEU A 135 -14.25 -22.00 27.26
CA LEU A 135 -14.38 -20.65 26.73
C LEU A 135 -13.43 -20.45 25.55
N LEU A 136 -13.92 -19.84 24.47
CA LEU A 136 -13.11 -19.43 23.33
C LEU A 136 -12.56 -18.03 23.58
N LEU A 137 -11.26 -17.85 23.31
CA LEU A 137 -10.53 -16.59 23.45
C LEU A 137 -10.14 -16.04 22.07
N ARG A 138 -10.04 -14.72 21.95
CA ARG A 138 -9.52 -14.07 20.73
C ARG A 138 -8.04 -14.44 20.56
N VAL A 139 -7.64 -14.67 19.32
CA VAL A 139 -6.23 -14.74 18.94
C VAL A 139 -5.54 -13.39 19.21
N SER A 140 -4.29 -13.40 19.65
CA SER A 140 -3.56 -12.18 20.05
C SER A 140 -3.23 -11.26 18.86
N GLU A 141 -3.07 -11.86 17.69
CA GLU A 141 -2.59 -11.25 16.47
C GLU A 141 -3.60 -10.26 15.89
N VAL A 142 -3.09 -9.32 15.09
CA VAL A 142 -3.87 -8.28 14.40
C VAL A 142 -3.61 -8.41 12.91
N PHE A 143 -4.57 -7.95 12.11
CA PHE A 143 -4.39 -7.88 10.67
C PHE A 143 -3.19 -7.03 10.28
N GLU A 144 -2.53 -7.45 9.19
CA GLU A 144 -1.47 -6.69 8.55
C GLU A 144 -2.09 -5.43 7.89
N CYS A 145 -1.43 -4.27 8.00
CA CYS A 145 -1.94 -3.02 7.44
C CYS A 145 -2.18 -3.09 5.92
N TRP A 146 -1.45 -3.95 5.21
CA TRP A 146 -1.66 -4.22 3.78
C TRP A 146 -2.98 -4.94 3.48
N PHE A 147 -3.48 -5.73 4.43
CA PHE A 147 -4.81 -6.35 4.34
C PHE A 147 -5.91 -5.30 4.51
N GLU A 148 -5.75 -4.40 5.48
CA GLU A 148 -6.67 -3.30 5.73
C GLU A 148 -6.74 -2.35 4.52
N SER A 149 -5.57 -1.90 4.03
CA SER A 149 -5.51 -1.01 2.86
C SER A 149 -6.03 -1.69 1.58
N GLY A 150 -5.77 -2.99 1.42
CA GLY A 150 -6.32 -3.78 0.32
C GLY A 150 -7.84 -3.92 0.35
N SER A 151 -8.45 -3.78 1.52
CA SER A 151 -9.91 -3.87 1.74
C SER A 151 -10.63 -2.52 1.60
N LYS A 152 -9.90 -1.44 1.31
CA LYS A 152 -10.40 -0.05 1.25
C LYS A 152 -11.66 0.12 0.40
N LEU A 153 -11.74 -0.50 -0.79
CA LEU A 153 -12.90 -0.35 -1.68
C LEU A 153 -14.20 -0.88 -1.06
N TYR A 154 -14.11 -1.98 -0.32
CA TYR A 154 -15.26 -2.54 0.39
C TYR A 154 -15.59 -1.71 1.62
N ALA A 155 -14.57 -1.34 2.41
CA ALA A 155 -14.73 -0.58 3.65
C ALA A 155 -15.27 0.84 3.43
N LEU A 156 -14.90 1.50 2.33
CA LEU A 156 -15.31 2.88 2.01
C LEU A 156 -16.85 3.03 1.95
N VAL A 157 -17.52 2.01 1.41
CA VAL A 157 -18.99 1.98 1.27
C VAL A 157 -19.63 1.03 2.28
N GLN A 158 -18.88 0.57 3.29
CA GLN A 158 -19.34 -0.38 4.30
C GLN A 158 -19.97 -1.67 3.69
N TYR A 159 -19.43 -2.15 2.57
CA TYR A 159 -19.88 -3.40 1.96
C TYR A 159 -19.53 -4.59 2.87
N PRO A 160 -20.44 -5.56 3.09
CA PRO A 160 -21.75 -5.76 2.44
C PRO A 160 -22.97 -5.18 3.19
N PHE A 161 -22.80 -4.34 4.21
CA PHE A 161 -23.88 -3.90 5.10
C PHE A 161 -24.83 -2.88 4.44
N ASP A 162 -24.37 -1.67 4.16
CA ASP A 162 -25.25 -0.57 3.69
C ASP A 162 -25.02 -0.19 2.22
N GLY A 163 -23.77 -0.04 1.78
CA GLY A 163 -23.44 0.56 0.47
C GLY A 163 -23.47 -0.40 -0.73
N HIS A 164 -24.39 -1.36 -0.76
CA HIS A 164 -24.39 -2.40 -1.80
C HIS A 164 -24.63 -1.86 -3.22
N ARG A 165 -25.46 -0.82 -3.38
CA ARG A 165 -25.71 -0.17 -4.69
C ARG A 165 -24.50 0.64 -5.14
N THR A 166 -24.01 1.52 -4.26
CA THR A 166 -22.82 2.35 -4.48
C THR A 166 -21.58 1.51 -4.78
N PHE A 167 -21.45 0.34 -4.14
CA PHE A 167 -20.36 -0.60 -4.43
C PHE A 167 -20.43 -1.11 -5.87
N ILE A 168 -21.61 -1.51 -6.35
CA ILE A 168 -21.79 -2.01 -7.72
C ILE A 168 -21.49 -0.91 -8.75
N ASP A 169 -21.81 0.35 -8.44
CA ASP A 169 -21.55 1.47 -9.34
C ASP A 169 -20.06 1.85 -9.41
N ILE A 170 -19.33 1.73 -8.30
CA ILE A 170 -17.90 2.10 -8.21
C ILE A 170 -16.97 0.92 -8.55
N PHE A 171 -17.44 -0.31 -8.38
CA PHE A 171 -16.65 -1.51 -8.61
C PHE A 171 -17.02 -2.17 -9.94
N PRO A 172 -16.05 -2.40 -10.85
CA PRO A 172 -14.61 -2.19 -10.70
C PRO A 172 -14.21 -0.73 -10.94
N ALA A 173 -13.21 -0.26 -10.20
CA ALA A 173 -12.69 1.10 -10.37
C ALA A 173 -12.10 1.30 -11.78
N ASP A 174 -12.30 2.48 -12.37
CA ASP A 174 -11.82 2.82 -13.72
C ASP A 174 -10.31 3.11 -13.78
N PHE A 175 -9.79 3.79 -12.75
CA PHE A 175 -8.41 4.26 -12.71
C PHE A 175 -7.90 4.33 -11.27
N ILE A 176 -6.64 3.91 -11.07
CA ILE A 176 -5.97 4.02 -9.79
C ILE A 176 -4.51 4.45 -10.03
N ALA A 177 -4.09 5.50 -9.33
CA ALA A 177 -2.73 6.05 -9.36
C ALA A 177 -2.09 5.91 -7.98
N GLU A 178 -0.95 5.23 -7.94
CA GLU A 178 -0.15 4.97 -6.75
C GLU A 178 1.35 5.03 -7.12
N GLY A 179 2.22 5.18 -6.12
CA GLY A 179 3.67 5.15 -6.32
C GLY A 179 4.21 3.78 -6.74
N ILE A 180 5.44 3.73 -7.28
CA ILE A 180 6.08 2.47 -7.70
C ILE A 180 6.41 1.56 -6.51
N ASP A 181 6.65 2.12 -5.33
CA ASP A 181 6.83 1.40 -4.07
C ASP A 181 5.62 0.51 -3.72
N GLN A 182 4.41 0.93 -4.09
CA GLN A 182 3.17 0.18 -3.89
C GLN A 182 3.08 -1.09 -4.76
N THR A 183 4.04 -1.27 -5.68
CA THR A 183 4.16 -2.51 -6.46
C THR A 183 4.53 -3.74 -5.64
N ARG A 184 4.83 -3.63 -4.35
CA ARG A 184 5.12 -4.81 -3.50
C ARG A 184 4.12 -5.05 -2.38
N GLY A 185 3.42 -4.01 -1.92
CA GLY A 185 2.53 -4.07 -0.74
C GLY A 185 1.11 -4.56 -1.01
N CYS A 186 0.42 -4.00 -2.01
CA CYS A 186 -0.99 -4.29 -2.27
C CYS A 186 -1.22 -5.59 -3.09
N LYS A 187 -0.82 -6.75 -2.53
CA LYS A 187 -0.92 -8.06 -3.20
C LYS A 187 -2.36 -8.56 -3.40
N LEU A 188 -3.24 -8.39 -2.40
CA LEU A 188 -4.66 -8.79 -2.49
C LEU A 188 -5.38 -7.98 -3.59
N TRP A 189 -5.05 -6.69 -3.65
CA TRP A 189 -5.56 -5.73 -4.61
C TRP A 189 -5.18 -6.10 -6.06
N ARG A 190 -3.93 -6.49 -6.29
CA ARG A 190 -3.48 -6.98 -7.62
C ARG A 190 -4.20 -8.24 -8.08
N LYS A 191 -4.55 -9.13 -7.15
CA LYS A 191 -5.28 -10.37 -7.47
C LYS A 191 -6.73 -10.07 -7.88
N ASN A 192 -7.33 -9.02 -7.31
CA ASN A 192 -8.64 -8.50 -7.71
C ASN A 192 -8.58 -7.72 -9.04
N VAL A 193 -7.53 -6.93 -9.29
CA VAL A 193 -7.37 -6.18 -10.56
C VAL A 193 -7.04 -7.09 -11.75
N LYS A 194 -6.26 -8.17 -11.54
CA LYS A 194 -5.99 -9.17 -12.60
C LYS A 194 -7.23 -9.89 -13.13
N LYS A 195 -8.39 -9.77 -12.47
CA LYS A 195 -9.68 -10.27 -12.97
C LYS A 195 -10.35 -9.34 -14.01
N GLY A 196 -9.69 -8.26 -14.44
CA GLY A 196 -9.76 -7.83 -15.85
C GLY A 196 -10.59 -6.59 -16.21
N LYS A 197 -10.69 -5.56 -15.37
CA LYS A 197 -11.42 -4.32 -15.75
C LYS A 197 -10.82 -2.97 -15.33
N THR A 198 -9.78 -2.95 -14.48
CA THR A 198 -9.21 -1.69 -13.95
C THR A 198 -7.89 -1.35 -14.62
N ASN A 199 -7.77 -0.14 -15.17
CA ASN A 199 -6.51 0.38 -15.69
C ASN A 199 -5.64 0.86 -14.52
N ILE A 200 -4.43 0.32 -14.38
CA ILE A 200 -3.45 0.77 -13.39
C ILE A 200 -2.35 1.53 -14.13
N LEU A 201 -2.10 2.76 -13.70
CA LEU A 201 -0.92 3.52 -14.10
C LEU A 201 0.02 3.59 -12.89
N ILE A 202 1.24 3.09 -13.05
CA ILE A 202 2.31 3.22 -12.05
C ILE A 202 3.20 4.35 -12.56
N GLN A 203 3.26 5.47 -11.82
CA GLN A 203 4.05 6.64 -12.21
C GLN A 203 5.22 6.86 -11.24
N GLU A 204 6.44 6.94 -11.78
CA GLU A 204 7.64 7.45 -11.10
C GLU A 204 7.74 8.98 -11.22
N ILE A 205 6.67 9.74 -10.97
CA ILE A 205 6.75 11.21 -11.20
C ILE A 205 7.30 11.99 -10.01
N PHE A 206 7.29 11.44 -8.79
CA PHE A 206 7.49 12.27 -7.60
C PHE A 206 8.46 11.73 -6.55
N GLU A 207 9.37 10.81 -6.89
CA GLU A 207 10.27 10.27 -5.86
C GLU A 207 11.41 11.21 -5.44
N ASN A 208 11.73 12.29 -6.17
CA ASN A 208 12.83 13.18 -5.74
C ASN A 208 12.63 14.70 -5.91
N ASN A 209 11.55 15.19 -6.53
CA ASN A 209 11.49 16.60 -6.99
C ASN A 209 10.10 17.25 -6.94
N GLY A 210 9.20 16.84 -6.04
CA GLY A 210 7.84 17.44 -5.94
C GLY A 210 7.84 18.97 -5.75
N THR A 211 8.82 19.51 -5.02
CA THR A 211 9.04 20.96 -4.86
C THR A 211 9.58 21.65 -6.11
N VAL A 212 10.33 20.94 -6.95
CA VAL A 212 10.86 21.46 -8.22
C VAL A 212 9.73 21.52 -9.26
N ALA A 213 8.91 20.48 -9.36
CA ALA A 213 7.76 20.48 -10.28
C ALA A 213 6.75 21.60 -9.94
N LEU A 214 6.43 21.81 -8.65
CA LEU A 214 5.56 22.91 -8.23
C LEU A 214 6.15 24.29 -8.57
N ARG A 215 7.47 24.49 -8.38
CA ARG A 215 8.13 25.77 -8.66
C ARG A 215 8.36 26.04 -10.15
N CYS A 216 8.66 25.01 -10.93
CA CYS A 216 8.96 25.15 -12.35
C CYS A 216 7.70 25.16 -13.22
N PHE A 217 6.60 24.51 -12.80
CA PHE A 217 5.41 24.36 -13.63
C PHE A 217 4.19 25.09 -13.06
N VAL A 218 3.81 24.81 -11.82
CA VAL A 218 2.59 25.39 -11.24
C VAL A 218 2.75 26.89 -11.01
N LEU A 219 3.94 27.33 -10.60
CA LEU A 219 4.18 28.74 -10.27
C LEU A 219 4.12 29.69 -11.49
N PRO A 220 4.74 29.40 -12.66
CA PRO A 220 4.56 30.24 -13.84
C PRO A 220 3.11 30.32 -14.32
N TRP A 221 2.39 29.20 -14.33
CA TRP A 221 0.98 29.15 -14.73
C TRP A 221 0.09 29.94 -13.76
N TYR A 222 0.32 29.78 -12.45
CA TYR A 222 -0.35 30.57 -11.42
C TYR A 222 -0.10 32.06 -11.60
N ASN A 223 1.15 32.46 -11.85
CA ASN A 223 1.51 33.85 -12.08
C ASN A 223 0.85 34.43 -13.34
N ALA A 224 0.76 33.65 -14.42
CA ALA A 224 0.09 34.06 -15.66
C ALA A 224 -1.42 34.25 -15.46
N ILE A 225 -2.09 33.33 -14.78
CA ILE A 225 -3.52 33.44 -14.44
C ILE A 225 -3.76 34.64 -13.52
N ARG A 226 -2.91 34.82 -12.51
CA ARG A 226 -2.99 35.95 -11.59
C ARG A 226 -2.86 37.28 -12.33
N LEU A 227 -1.92 37.38 -13.26
CA LEU A 227 -1.74 38.57 -14.10
C LEU A 227 -3.01 38.86 -14.92
N LEU A 228 -3.59 37.83 -15.56
CA LEU A 228 -4.82 37.96 -16.34
C LEU A 228 -5.99 38.49 -15.50
N ILE A 229 -6.21 37.91 -14.31
CA ILE A 229 -7.27 38.34 -13.40
C ILE A 229 -7.07 39.80 -12.97
N GLN A 230 -5.83 40.17 -12.60
CA GLN A 230 -5.49 41.54 -12.23
C GLN A 230 -5.76 42.53 -13.37
N SER A 231 -5.43 42.17 -14.62
CA SER A 231 -5.74 42.98 -15.79
C SER A 231 -7.25 43.13 -16.02
N CYS A 232 -8.03 42.06 -15.85
CA CYS A 232 -9.49 42.13 -15.92
C CYS A 232 -10.07 43.06 -14.85
N ASP A 233 -9.55 43.02 -13.62
CA ASP A 233 -10.02 43.89 -12.54
C ASP A 233 -9.64 45.36 -12.75
N GLN A 234 -8.48 45.64 -13.34
CA GLN A 234 -8.12 47.00 -13.76
C GLN A 234 -9.07 47.54 -14.84
N LEU A 235 -9.46 46.71 -15.82
CA LEU A 235 -10.43 47.10 -16.85
C LEU A 235 -11.81 47.41 -16.28
N LYS A 236 -12.27 46.64 -15.29
CA LYS A 236 -13.51 46.94 -14.55
C LYS A 236 -13.42 48.28 -13.84
N THR A 237 -12.31 48.55 -13.16
CA THR A 237 -12.16 49.74 -12.30
C THR A 237 -12.00 51.02 -13.12
N HIS A 238 -11.17 51.00 -14.17
CA HIS A 238 -10.85 52.21 -14.95
C HIS A 238 -11.79 52.47 -16.13
N LYS A 239 -12.28 51.42 -16.80
CA LYS A 239 -13.10 51.55 -18.00
C LYS A 239 -14.56 51.14 -17.79
N LYS A 240 -14.95 50.68 -16.60
CA LYS A 240 -16.27 50.11 -16.28
C LYS A 240 -16.70 49.00 -17.24
N VAL A 241 -15.73 48.28 -17.80
CA VAL A 241 -15.97 47.14 -18.70
C VAL A 241 -15.91 45.86 -17.88
N TYR A 242 -16.99 45.09 -17.92
CA TYR A 242 -17.06 43.79 -17.26
C TYR A 242 -16.62 42.69 -18.23
N PHE A 243 -15.62 41.91 -17.83
CA PHE A 243 -15.22 40.72 -18.57
C PHE A 243 -16.18 39.58 -18.26
N ILE A 244 -16.85 39.05 -19.28
CA ILE A 244 -17.68 37.85 -19.21
C ILE A 244 -17.14 36.88 -20.26
N TYR A 245 -16.78 35.68 -19.81
CA TYR A 245 -16.37 34.62 -20.72
C TYR A 245 -17.61 33.96 -21.32
N ASP A 246 -17.69 33.91 -22.65
CA ASP A 246 -18.72 33.19 -23.38
C ASP A 246 -18.11 32.54 -24.64
N ASP A 247 -18.12 31.22 -24.69
CA ASP A 247 -17.60 30.45 -25.81
C ASP A 247 -18.30 30.78 -27.14
N LYS A 248 -19.61 31.03 -27.12
CA LYS A 248 -20.39 31.28 -28.34
C LYS A 248 -20.10 32.65 -28.92
N LEU A 249 -19.98 33.66 -28.06
CA LEU A 249 -19.65 35.04 -28.47
C LEU A 249 -18.22 35.14 -28.98
N LEU A 250 -17.30 34.32 -28.48
CA LEU A 250 -15.92 34.29 -28.94
C LEU A 250 -15.82 33.92 -30.43
N TYR A 251 -16.47 32.84 -30.87
CA TYR A 251 -16.43 32.43 -32.29
C TYR A 251 -17.12 33.44 -33.21
N LEU A 252 -18.21 34.06 -32.76
CA LEU A 252 -18.90 35.12 -33.51
C LEU A 252 -18.02 36.36 -33.65
N SER A 253 -17.26 36.72 -32.61
CA SER A 253 -16.35 37.87 -32.63
C SER A 253 -15.16 37.66 -33.57
N MET A 254 -14.68 36.42 -33.75
CA MET A 254 -13.55 36.09 -34.63
C MET A 254 -13.84 36.36 -36.10
N SER A 255 -15.08 36.16 -36.58
CA SER A 255 -15.46 36.45 -37.98
C SER A 255 -15.43 37.94 -38.31
N SER A 256 -15.50 38.80 -37.29
CA SER A 256 -15.49 40.27 -37.41
C SER A 256 -14.20 40.93 -36.91
N ASN A 257 -13.28 40.17 -36.30
CA ASN A 257 -12.09 40.73 -35.66
C ASN A 257 -10.99 40.97 -36.69
N THR A 258 -10.50 42.20 -36.77
CA THR A 258 -9.40 42.58 -37.68
C THR A 258 -8.02 42.37 -37.06
N ASN A 259 -7.94 42.07 -35.75
CA ASN A 259 -6.68 41.85 -35.07
C ASN A 259 -6.18 40.41 -35.29
N ILE A 260 -5.08 40.30 -36.03
CA ILE A 260 -4.42 39.03 -36.35
C ILE A 260 -3.92 38.33 -35.07
N MET A 261 -3.45 39.09 -34.07
CA MET A 261 -2.90 38.52 -32.85
C MET A 261 -3.97 37.83 -32.00
N ASP A 262 -5.15 38.43 -31.88
CA ASP A 262 -6.26 37.84 -31.13
C ASP A 262 -6.76 36.56 -31.80
N THR A 263 -6.83 36.58 -33.13
CA THR A 263 -7.18 35.40 -33.93
C THR A 263 -6.18 34.26 -33.74
N TRP A 264 -4.88 34.59 -33.70
CA TRP A 264 -3.81 33.63 -33.45
C TRP A 264 -3.82 33.07 -32.02
N ILE A 265 -4.05 33.90 -31.00
CA ILE A 265 -4.15 33.45 -29.60
C ILE A 265 -5.30 32.47 -29.43
N VAL A 266 -6.46 32.77 -30.02
CA VAL A 266 -7.65 31.90 -29.90
C VAL A 266 -7.43 30.58 -30.65
N SER A 267 -6.86 30.61 -31.86
CA SER A 267 -6.58 29.37 -32.61
C SER A 267 -5.53 28.51 -31.91
N TYR A 268 -4.45 29.10 -31.40
CA TYR A 268 -3.42 28.40 -30.64
C TYR A 268 -4.00 27.77 -29.37
N ARG A 269 -4.88 28.48 -28.66
CA ARG A 269 -5.61 27.96 -27.50
C ARG A 269 -6.45 26.73 -27.85
N GLN A 270 -7.18 26.74 -28.98
CA GLN A 270 -7.96 25.57 -29.42
C GLN A 270 -7.06 24.36 -29.62
N THR A 271 -5.96 24.53 -30.37
CA THR A 271 -4.99 23.46 -30.62
C THR A 271 -4.42 22.92 -29.32
N LEU A 272 -4.08 23.79 -28.37
CA LEU A 272 -3.60 23.38 -27.05
C LEU A 272 -4.65 22.60 -26.26
N LEU A 273 -5.91 23.02 -26.30
CA LEU A 273 -7.00 22.30 -25.61
C LEU A 273 -7.24 20.91 -26.19
N ASP A 274 -7.22 20.77 -27.51
CA ASP A 274 -7.40 19.48 -28.17
C ASP A 274 -6.21 18.55 -27.92
N PHE A 275 -5.00 19.10 -27.92
CA PHE A 275 -3.80 18.38 -27.51
C PHE A 275 -3.87 17.88 -26.05
N VAL A 276 -4.26 18.74 -25.11
CA VAL A 276 -4.37 18.37 -23.68
C VAL A 276 -5.48 17.33 -23.48
N LYS A 277 -6.61 17.43 -24.19
CA LYS A 277 -7.66 16.40 -24.16
C LYS A 277 -7.12 15.05 -24.62
N GLN A 278 -6.35 15.03 -25.70
CA GLN A 278 -5.74 13.81 -26.20
C GLN A 278 -4.76 13.21 -25.17
N GLU A 279 -3.89 14.02 -24.55
CA GLU A 279 -3.01 13.53 -23.47
C GLU A 279 -3.80 13.01 -22.26
N MET A 280 -4.92 13.65 -21.91
CA MET A 280 -5.81 13.20 -20.83
C MET A 280 -6.48 11.86 -21.15
N ASP A 281 -6.93 11.65 -22.39
CA ASP A 281 -7.53 10.40 -22.86
C ASP A 281 -6.51 9.26 -22.88
N ASP A 282 -5.27 9.55 -23.31
CA ASP A 282 -4.17 8.59 -23.36
C ASP A 282 -3.57 8.27 -21.98
N LYS A 283 -3.97 9.00 -20.92
CA LYS A 283 -3.47 8.88 -19.53
C LYS A 283 -1.96 9.12 -19.41
N ILE A 284 -1.35 9.80 -20.39
CA ILE A 284 0.05 10.18 -20.40
C ILE A 284 0.13 11.64 -19.95
N PHE A 285 -0.03 11.87 -18.65
CA PHE A 285 0.18 13.19 -18.09
C PHE A 285 1.68 13.53 -18.14
N PHE A 286 2.00 14.74 -18.62
CA PHE A 286 3.34 15.34 -18.62
C PHE A 286 4.35 14.82 -19.66
N SER A 287 3.98 14.01 -20.66
CA SER A 287 4.93 13.62 -21.74
C SER A 287 5.47 14.83 -22.50
N SER A 288 4.62 15.82 -22.72
CA SER A 288 4.95 17.10 -23.37
C SER A 288 5.82 18.03 -22.52
N ILE A 289 5.97 17.76 -21.23
CA ILE A 289 6.58 18.66 -20.25
C ILE A 289 8.02 18.24 -19.89
N ALA A 290 8.40 17.00 -20.22
CA ALA A 290 9.73 16.44 -19.97
C ALA A 290 10.74 16.66 -21.13
N ASN A 291 10.30 17.23 -22.26
CA ASN A 291 11.14 17.54 -23.43
C ASN A 291 11.47 19.03 -23.53
#